data_AF-A0AAW2VM84-F1
#
_entry.id   AF-A0AAW2VM84-F1
#
_cell.length_a   1.000
_cell.length_b   1.000
_cell.length_c   1.000
_cell.angle_alpha   90.00
_cell.angle_beta   90.00
_cell.angle_gamma   90.00
#
_symmetry.space_group_name_H-M   'P 1'
#
loop_
_entity.id
_entity.type
_entity.pdbx_description
1 polymer ?
#
loop_
_entity_poly.entity_id
_entity_poly.type
_entity_poly.pdbx_seq_one_letter_code
_entity_poly.pdbx_strand_id
1 'polypeptide(L)'
;MKEFGNNSQQVTLSQLNGVAERKNRTICEMGRTMINERGLPNTFWAIAGEKVVYILNRCPTKSVRNKTPYEAWTGPKPSLGIEKKETAESSFQSSTSK
;
A
#
# COMPACT_ATOMS: atom_id res chain seq x y z
N MET A 1 -10.37 -19.89 37.92
CA MET A 1 -10.64 -19.77 36.47
C MET A 1 -11.46 -18.52 36.28
N LYS A 2 -10.93 -17.52 35.56
CA LYS A 2 -11.67 -16.29 35.25
C LYS A 2 -12.42 -16.52 33.94
N GLU A 3 -13.74 -16.47 34.03
CA GLU A 3 -14.66 -16.41 32.89
C GLU A 3 -14.21 -15.27 31.96
N PHE A 4 -13.74 -15.60 30.76
CA PHE A 4 -13.51 -14.62 29.70
C PHE A 4 -14.89 -14.19 29.18
N GLY A 5 -15.43 -13.13 29.78
CA GLY A 5 -16.66 -12.49 29.36
C GLY A 5 -16.62 -12.22 27.86
N ASN A 6 -17.62 -12.74 27.17
CA ASN A 6 -17.92 -12.47 25.78
C ASN A 6 -18.07 -10.97 25.54
N ASN A 7 -16.98 -10.31 25.18
CA ASN A 7 -17.02 -9.00 24.55
C ASN A 7 -17.17 -9.17 23.04
N SER A 8 -18.31 -9.75 22.63
CA SER A 8 -18.82 -9.69 21.25
C SER A 8 -19.31 -8.28 20.87
N GLN A 9 -19.04 -7.27 21.71
CA GLN A 9 -19.05 -5.88 21.29
C GLN A 9 -17.86 -5.69 20.37
N GLN A 10 -18.04 -6.06 19.11
CA GLN A 10 -17.21 -5.56 18.03
C GLN A 10 -17.09 -4.06 18.27
N VAL A 11 -15.90 -3.60 18.63
CA VAL A 11 -15.62 -2.18 18.87
C VAL A 11 -15.79 -1.49 17.52
N THR A 12 -17.02 -1.12 17.19
CA THR A 12 -17.43 -0.46 15.96
C THR A 12 -17.11 1.02 16.09
N LEU A 13 -15.82 1.35 16.08
CA LEU A 13 -15.42 2.72 15.73
C LEU A 13 -15.75 2.88 14.24
N SER A 14 -17.00 3.27 13.96
CA SER A 14 -17.58 3.39 12.62
C SER A 14 -16.69 4.17 11.65
N GLN A 15 -15.99 5.18 12.16
CA GLN A 15 -15.03 5.99 11.39
C GLN A 15 -13.77 5.21 10.97
N LEU A 16 -13.24 4.34 11.83
CA LEU A 16 -12.07 3.50 11.52
C LEU A 16 -12.45 2.36 10.57
N ASN A 17 -13.65 1.79 10.75
CA ASN A 17 -14.18 0.76 9.85
C ASN A 17 -14.34 1.29 8.42
N GLY A 18 -14.80 2.53 8.24
CA GLY A 18 -14.91 3.13 6.90
C GLY A 18 -13.57 3.29 6.17
N VAL A 19 -12.46 3.50 6.88
CA VAL A 19 -11.12 3.53 6.25
C VAL A 19 -10.68 2.13 5.83
N ALA A 20 -10.88 1.13 6.69
CA ALA A 20 -10.57 -0.26 6.40
C ALA A 20 -11.41 -0.81 5.24
N GLU A 21 -12.71 -0.56 5.22
CA GLU A 21 -13.63 -0.96 4.17
C GLU A 21 -13.24 -0.41 2.79
N ARG A 22 -12.87 0.87 2.71
CA ARG A 22 -12.39 1.48 1.46
C ARG A 22 -11.13 0.77 0.94
N LYS A 23 -10.17 0.48 1.83
CA LYS A 23 -8.94 -0.22 1.45
C LYS A 23 -9.21 -1.65 1.02
N ASN A 24 -10.05 -2.38 1.74
CA ASN A 24 -10.43 -3.75 1.40
C ASN A 24 -11.13 -3.82 0.04
N ARG A 25 -12.01 -2.86 -0.27
CA ARG A 25 -12.64 -2.76 -1.59
C ARG A 25 -11.61 -2.55 -2.70
N THR A 26 -10.68 -1.60 -2.53
CA THR A 26 -9.61 -1.38 -3.51
C THR A 26 -8.77 -2.64 -3.75
N ILE A 27 -8.42 -3.37 -2.68
CA ILE A 27 -7.62 -4.61 -2.81
C ILE A 27 -8.39 -5.66 -3.63
N CYS A 28 -9.67 -5.86 -3.33
CA CYS A 28 -10.52 -6.79 -4.07
C CYS A 28 -10.71 -6.39 -5.54
N GLU A 29 -10.93 -5.12 -5.83
CA GLU A 29 -11.11 -4.62 -7.21
C GLU A 29 -9.83 -4.78 -8.03
N MET A 30 -8.68 -4.41 -7.47
CA MET A 30 -7.39 -4.60 -8.14
C MET A 30 -7.04 -6.07 -8.32
N GLY A 31 -7.33 -6.93 -7.34
CA GLY A 31 -7.11 -8.37 -7.44
C GLY A 31 -7.93 -9.00 -8.56
N ARG A 32 -9.21 -8.64 -8.68
CA ARG A 32 -10.08 -9.07 -9.79
C ARG A 32 -9.55 -8.59 -11.13
N THR A 33 -9.14 -7.33 -11.20
CA THR A 33 -8.61 -6.73 -12.44
C THR A 33 -7.35 -7.46 -12.90
N MET A 34 -6.41 -7.72 -11.99
CA MET A 34 -5.14 -8.40 -12.29
C MET A 34 -5.35 -9.83 -12.81
N ILE A 35 -6.27 -10.58 -12.20
CA ILE A 35 -6.60 -11.95 -12.62
C ILE A 35 -7.30 -11.93 -13.98
N ASN A 36 -8.27 -11.04 -14.16
CA ASN A 36 -9.04 -10.93 -15.41
C ASN A 36 -8.16 -10.45 -16.58
N GLU A 37 -7.28 -9.47 -16.35
CA GLU A 37 -6.34 -8.94 -17.35
C GLU A 37 -5.39 -10.02 -17.87
N ARG A 38 -4.96 -10.94 -17.00
CA ARG A 38 -4.06 -12.04 -17.36
C ARG A 38 -4.77 -13.35 -17.71
N GLY A 39 -6.09 -13.39 -17.67
CA GLY A 39 -6.87 -14.60 -17.90
C GLY A 39 -6.53 -15.74 -16.91
N LEU A 40 -6.14 -15.39 -15.69
CA LEU A 40 -5.72 -16.38 -14.69
C LEU A 40 -6.93 -17.09 -14.06
N PRO A 41 -6.80 -18.36 -13.69
CA PRO A 41 -7.80 -19.04 -12.87
C PRO A 41 -8.01 -18.36 -11.51
N ASN A 42 -9.22 -18.45 -10.95
CA ASN A 42 -9.54 -17.89 -9.63
C ASN A 42 -8.74 -18.49 -8.48
N THR A 43 -8.06 -19.62 -8.69
CA THR A 43 -7.13 -20.21 -7.71
C THR A 43 -5.97 -19.28 -7.34
N PHE A 44 -5.64 -18.33 -8.21
CA PHE A 44 -4.59 -17.33 -7.98
C PHE A 44 -5.04 -16.14 -7.12
N TRP A 45 -6.27 -16.15 -6.59
CA TRP A 45 -6.82 -15.06 -5.76
C TRP A 45 -5.91 -14.65 -4.59
N ALA A 46 -5.36 -15.62 -3.85
CA ALA A 46 -4.47 -15.34 -2.73
C ALA A 46 -3.17 -14.64 -3.16
N ILE A 47 -2.57 -15.11 -4.26
CA ILE A 47 -1.34 -14.53 -4.81
C ILE A 47 -1.62 -13.13 -5.36
N ALA A 48 -2.72 -12.95 -6.08
CA ALA A 48 -3.13 -11.65 -6.59
C ALA A 48 -3.36 -10.65 -5.44
N GLY A 49 -4.03 -11.06 -4.36
CA GLY A 49 -4.19 -10.24 -3.15
C GLY A 49 -2.86 -9.82 -2.54
N GLU A 50 -1.92 -10.76 -2.38
CA GLU A 50 -0.58 -10.47 -1.88
C GLU A 50 0.15 -9.46 -2.77
N LYS A 51 0.11 -9.64 -4.10
CA LYS A 51 0.76 -8.73 -5.05
C LYS A 51 0.14 -7.34 -5.04
N VAL A 52 -1.18 -7.25 -4.96
CA VAL A 52 -1.89 -5.97 -4.86
C VAL A 52 -1.47 -5.21 -3.60
N VAL A 53 -1.44 -5.88 -2.44
CA VAL A 53 -0.98 -5.26 -1.19
C VAL A 53 0.49 -4.86 -1.29
N TYR A 54 1.33 -5.71 -1.88
CA TYR A 54 2.74 -5.42 -2.10
C TYR A 54 2.94 -4.13 -2.92
N ILE A 55 2.18 -3.97 -4.00
CA ILE A 55 2.19 -2.77 -4.87
C ILE A 55 1.68 -1.55 -4.10
N LEU A 56 0.50 -1.64 -3.48
CA LEU A 56 -0.12 -0.52 -2.76
C LEU A 56 0.75 0.01 -1.62
N ASN A 57 1.51 -0.86 -0.95
CA ASN A 57 2.41 -0.46 0.11
C ASN A 57 3.68 0.24 -0.39
N ARG A 58 4.07 0.01 -1.66
CA ARG A 58 5.29 0.56 -2.27
C ARG A 58 5.04 1.69 -3.24
N CYS A 59 3.79 1.92 -3.65
CA CYS A 59 3.43 3.08 -4.45
C CYS A 59 3.26 4.33 -3.56
N PRO A 60 3.72 5.51 -4.00
CA PRO A 60 3.40 6.75 -3.32
C PRO A 60 1.89 6.99 -3.35
N THR A 61 1.33 7.50 -2.26
CA THR A 61 -0.11 7.78 -2.15
C THR A 61 -0.32 9.21 -1.69
N LYS A 62 -1.43 9.85 -2.12
CA LYS A 62 -1.74 11.23 -1.70
C LYS A 62 -1.88 11.38 -0.18
N SER A 63 -2.23 10.29 0.52
CA SER A 63 -2.37 10.26 1.98
C SER A 63 -1.04 10.35 2.72
N VAL A 64 0.07 9.95 2.09
CA VAL A 64 1.40 9.95 2.70
C VAL A 64 2.31 10.87 1.87
N ARG A 65 2.59 12.06 2.38
CA ARG A 65 3.38 13.07 1.66
C ARG A 65 4.82 12.59 1.47
N ASN A 66 5.29 12.61 0.22
CA ASN A 66 6.67 12.33 -0.20
C ASN A 66 7.24 10.98 0.27
N LYS A 67 6.38 10.04 0.68
CA LYS A 67 6.79 8.71 1.15
C LYS A 67 5.79 7.65 0.69
N THR A 68 6.27 6.42 0.58
CA THR A 68 5.42 5.24 0.38
C THR A 68 4.81 4.81 1.72
N PRO A 69 3.65 4.13 1.75
CA PRO A 69 3.11 3.57 2.99
C PRO A 69 4.10 2.64 3.71
N TYR A 70 4.91 1.90 2.96
CA TYR A 70 5.97 1.05 3.51
C TYR A 70 7.07 1.87 4.22
N GLU A 71 7.53 2.97 3.62
CA GLU A 71 8.48 3.90 4.26
C GLU A 71 7.90 4.53 5.52
N ALA A 72 6.63 4.95 5.47
CA ALA A 72 5.96 5.56 6.60
C ALA A 72 5.79 4.58 7.77
N TRP A 73 5.63 3.29 7.49
CA TRP A 73 5.46 2.25 8.51
C TRP A 73 6.79 1.72 9.05
N THR A 74 7.75 1.43 8.17
CA THR A 74 8.98 0.71 8.54
C THR A 74 10.18 1.63 8.77
N GLY A 75 10.19 2.81 8.14
CA GLY A 75 11.33 3.74 8.15
C GLY A 75 12.17 3.71 6.86
N PRO A 76 12.77 2.58 6.44
CA PRO A 76 13.63 2.54 5.26
C PRO A 76 12.82 2.61 3.96
N LYS A 77 13.46 3.15 2.91
CA LYS A 77 12.92 3.12 1.55
C LYS A 77 12.87 1.69 1.03
N PRO A 78 11.78 1.26 0.35
CA PRO A 78 11.74 -0.05 -0.25
C PRO A 78 12.82 -0.12 -1.33
N SER A 79 13.67 -1.15 -1.27
CA SER A 79 14.62 -1.46 -2.33
C SER A 79 13.85 -1.99 -3.53
N LEU A 80 13.48 -1.11 -4.47
CA LEU A 80 12.71 -1.46 -5.67
C LEU A 80 13.59 -2.01 -6.81
N GLY A 81 14.90 -2.19 -6.60
CA GLY A 81 15.86 -2.52 -7.66
C GLY A 81 16.08 -1.38 -8.67
N ILE A 82 15.26 -0.32 -8.62
CA ILE A 82 15.44 0.92 -9.37
C ILE A 82 16.22 1.89 -8.50
N GLU A 83 17.49 1.59 -8.27
CA GLU A 83 18.41 2.55 -7.67
C GLU A 83 19.14 3.29 -8.80
N LYS A 84 19.22 4.62 -8.67
CA LYS A 84 19.79 5.62 -9.59
C LYS A 84 18.83 6.06 -10.68
N LYS A 85 18.29 7.28 -10.55
CA LYS A 85 18.26 8.33 -11.59
C LYS A 85 17.75 9.70 -11.08
N GLU A 86 17.46 9.88 -9.79
CA GLU A 86 16.86 11.14 -9.30
C GLU A 86 17.73 11.82 -8.21
N THR A 87 19.03 11.91 -8.44
CA THR A 87 19.93 12.76 -7.63
C THR A 87 20.77 13.70 -8.50
N ALA A 88 20.53 13.75 -9.81
CA ALA A 88 21.27 14.62 -10.73
C ALA A 88 20.58 15.95 -11.05
N GLU A 89 19.30 16.14 -10.71
CA GLU A 89 18.58 17.39 -11.06
C GLU A 89 18.71 18.49 -10.00
N SER A 90 19.05 18.14 -8.75
CA SER A 90 19.26 19.13 -7.68
C SER A 90 20.58 19.90 -7.83
N SER A 91 21.51 19.44 -8.68
CA SER A 91 22.83 20.07 -8.87
C SER A 91 22.89 21.02 -10.07
N PHE A 92 21.86 21.07 -10.92
CA PHE A 92 21.92 21.83 -12.18
C PHE A 92 21.44 23.28 -12.06
N GLN A 93 20.79 23.68 -10.95
CA GLN A 93 20.31 25.06 -10.75
C GLN A 93 21.30 25.99 -10.02
N SER A 94 22.44 25.49 -9.51
CA SER A 94 23.45 26.35 -8.88
C SER A 94 24.51 26.89 -9.84
N SER A 95 24.50 26.46 -11.12
CA SER A 95 25.57 26.78 -12.09
C SER A 95 25.17 27.75 -13.21
N THR A 96 23.97 28.33 -13.20
CA THR A 96 23.51 29.31 -14.21
C THR A 96 23.43 30.76 -13.69
N SER A 97 24.12 31.10 -12.61
CA SER A 97 24.30 32.50 -12.21
C SER A 97 25.79 32.87 -12.20
N LYS A 98 26.27 33.30 -13.37
CA LYS A 98 27.37 34.26 -13.55
C LYS A 98 27.09 35.10 -14.79
#